data_AF-A0A353MFK8-F1
#
_entry.id   AF-A0A353MFK8-F1
#
_cell.length_a   1.000
_cell.length_b   1.000
_cell.length_c   1.000
_cell.angle_alpha   90.00
_cell.angle_beta   90.00
_cell.angle_gamma   90.00
#
_symmetry.space_group_name_H-M   'P 1'
#
loop_
_entity.id
_entity.type
_entity.pdbx_description
1 polymer ?
#
loop_
_entity_poly.entity_id
_entity_poly.type
_entity_poly.pdbx_seq_one_letter_code
_entity_poly.pdbx_strand_id
1 'polypeptide(L)' 'MQTKLTLRLEEDLIEKAKSYAAHSGKSISRIVSDYFKVLTSPPGKQTPHSTPITESLRGVLRDSGLDEGDYKKYLEEKHL' A
#
# COMPACT_ATOMS: atom_id res chain seq x y z
N MET A 1 -10.99 -19.55 -11.98
CA MET A 1 -11.30 -20.72 -11.13
C MET A 1 -10.78 -20.46 -9.73
N GLN A 2 -11.53 -20.79 -8.68
CA GLN A 2 -11.07 -20.66 -7.29
C GLN A 2 -10.69 -22.05 -6.77
N THR A 3 -9.44 -22.21 -6.35
CA THR A 3 -8.92 -23.45 -5.76
C THR A 3 -8.63 -23.25 -4.28
N LYS A 4 -8.70 -24.33 -3.50
CA LYS A 4 -8.40 -24.30 -2.06
C LYS A 4 -6.91 -24.59 -1.87
N LEU A 5 -6.25 -23.78 -1.05
CA LEU A 5 -4.90 -24.00 -0.56
C LEU A 5 -4.96 -24.32 0.93
N THR A 6 -4.44 -25.48 1.32
CA THR A 6 -4.33 -25.88 2.74
C THR A 6 -2.87 -25.83 3.15
N LEU A 7 -2.56 -25.08 4.20
CA LEU A 7 -1.21 -24.92 4.76
C LEU A 7 -1.13 -25.63 6.11
N ARG A 8 -0.01 -26.31 6.37
CA ARG A 8 0.32 -26.79 7.72
C ARG A 8 1.18 -25.73 8.39
N LEU A 9 0.74 -25.26 9.55
CA LEU A 9 1.35 -24.18 10.31
C LEU A 9 1.27 -24.53 11.80
N GLU A 10 2.19 -24.00 12.58
CA GLU A 10 2.15 -24.11 14.04
C GLU A 10 0.90 -23.39 14.60
N GLU A 11 0.32 -23.93 15.67
CA GLU A 11 -0.92 -23.42 16.26
C GLU A 11 -0.79 -21.96 16.73
N ASP A 12 0.33 -21.62 17.38
CA ASP A 12 0.63 -20.25 17.82
C ASP A 12 0.65 -19.25 16.66
N LEU A 13 1.08 -19.69 15.47
CA LEU A 13 1.12 -18.86 14.28
C LEU A 13 -0.29 -18.65 13.72
N ILE A 14 -1.14 -19.68 13.78
CA ILE A 14 -2.55 -19.59 13.37
C ILE A 14 -3.28 -18.56 14.23
N GLU A 15 -3.08 -18.58 15.55
CA GLU A 15 -3.74 -17.64 16.47
C GLU A 15 -3.27 -16.19 16.25
N LYS A 16 -1.96 -15.97 16.06
CA LYS A 16 -1.43 -14.65 15.68
C LYS A 16 -2.01 -14.15 14.37
N ALA A 17 -2.13 -15.03 13.37
CA ALA A 17 -2.71 -14.68 12.07
C ALA A 17 -4.19 -14.32 12.18
N LYS A 18 -4.99 -15.05 12.98
CA LYS A 18 -6.40 -14.73 13.25
C LYS A 18 -6.54 -13.39 13.96
N SER A 19 -5.73 -13.13 14.98
CA SER A 19 -5.74 -11.85 15.68
C SER A 19 -5.45 -10.70 14.72
N TYR A 20 -4.38 -10.80 13.92
CA TYR A 20 -4.04 -9.77 12.93
C TYR A 20 -5.15 -9.58 11.87
N ALA A 21 -5.74 -10.67 11.39
CA ALA A 21 -6.87 -10.65 10.46
C ALA A 21 -8.08 -9.90 11.02
N ALA A 22 -8.43 -10.14 12.29
CA ALA A 22 -9.52 -9.44 12.97
C ALA A 22 -9.24 -7.93 13.09
N HIS A 23 -8.03 -7.54 13.53
CA HIS A 23 -7.64 -6.13 13.67
C HIS A 23 -7.61 -5.39 12.32
N SER A 24 -7.22 -6.07 11.25
CA SER A 24 -7.14 -5.49 9.91
C SER A 24 -8.47 -5.52 9.14
N GLY A 25 -9.52 -6.15 9.68
CA GLY A 25 -10.81 -6.32 9.03
C GLY A 25 -10.76 -7.19 7.76
N LYS A 26 -9.74 -8.03 7.61
CA LYS A 26 -9.52 -8.89 6.42
C LYS A 26 -9.45 -10.35 6.82
N SER A 27 -10.00 -11.25 6.02
CA SER A 27 -9.81 -12.69 6.24
C SER A 27 -8.35 -13.09 6.02
N ILE A 28 -7.89 -14.14 6.72
CA ILE A 28 -6.55 -14.72 6.50
C ILE A 28 -6.35 -15.12 5.03
N SER A 29 -7.37 -15.72 4.42
CA SER A 29 -7.37 -16.08 3.01
C SER A 29 -7.14 -14.87 2.09
N ARG A 30 -7.71 -13.71 2.42
CA ARG A 30 -7.47 -12.47 1.66
C ARG A 30 -6.06 -11.96 1.84
N ILE A 31 -5.54 -11.96 3.07
CA ILE A 31 -4.18 -11.52 3.39
C ILE A 31 -3.15 -12.36 2.63
N VAL A 32 -3.28 -13.68 2.69
CA VAL A 32 -2.37 -14.61 2.01
C VAL A 32 -2.49 -14.50 0.48
N SER A 33 -3.71 -14.35 -0.05
CA SER A 33 -3.91 -14.13 -1.48
C SER A 33 -3.25 -12.84 -1.97
N ASP A 34 -3.37 -11.75 -1.22
CA ASP A 34 -2.75 -10.47 -1.58
C ASP A 34 -1.22 -10.55 -1.48
N TYR A 35 -0.68 -11.27 -0.48
CA TYR A 35 0.75 -11.56 -0.41
C TYR A 35 1.27 -12.34 -1.62
N PHE A 36 0.56 -13.40 -2.04
CA PHE A 36 0.98 -14.16 -3.22
C PHE A 36 0.97 -13.33 -4.50
N LYS A 37 0.02 -12.41 -4.67
CA LYS A 37 0.01 -11.50 -5.83
C LYS A 37 1.26 -10.62 -5.89
N VAL A 38 1.71 -10.13 -4.73
CA VAL A 38 2.95 -9.35 -4.62
C VAL A 38 4.15 -10.26 -4.93
N LEU A 39 4.20 -11.44 -4.32
CA LEU A 39 5.31 -12.39 -4.49
C LEU A 39 5.49 -12.85 -5.94
N THR A 40 4.39 -13.06 -6.68
CA THR A 40 4.43 -13.52 -8.07
C THR A 40 4.45 -12.39 -9.10
N SER A 41 4.47 -11.12 -8.67
CA SER A 41 4.52 -10.01 -9.62
C SER A 41 5.91 -9.91 -10.25
N PRO A 42 6.02 -9.90 -11.59
CA PRO A 42 7.30 -9.75 -12.24
C PRO A 42 7.90 -8.36 -11.94
N PRO A 43 9.23 -8.27 -11.73
CA PRO A 43 9.89 -7.00 -11.46
C PRO A 43 9.61 -6.02 -12.60
N GLY A 44 9.00 -4.88 -12.28
CA GLY A 44 8.59 -3.85 -13.24
C GLY A 44 7.09 -3.76 -13.55
N LYS A 45 6.29 -4.77 -13.15
CA LYS A 45 4.81 -4.65 -13.09
C LYS A 45 4.36 -4.53 -11.65
N GLN A 46 4.85 -3.52 -10.94
CA GLN A 46 4.07 -3.02 -9.82
C GLN A 46 2.82 -2.41 -10.45
N THR A 47 1.72 -3.17 -10.50
CA THR A 47 0.41 -2.54 -10.66
C THR A 47 0.39 -1.44 -9.62
N PRO A 48 0.15 -0.17 -9.98
CA PRO A 48 0.00 0.84 -8.96
C PRO A 48 -1.07 0.27 -8.04
N HIS A 49 -0.72 0.01 -6.79
CA HIS A 49 -1.72 0.02 -5.74
C HIS A 49 -2.55 1.24 -6.06
N SER A 50 -3.84 1.05 -6.37
CA SER A 50 -4.73 2.18 -6.59
C SER A 50 -4.56 3.02 -5.33
N THR A 51 -3.79 4.08 -5.45
CA THR A 51 -3.52 5.03 -4.39
C THR A 51 -4.35 6.23 -4.82
N PRO A 52 -5.69 6.11 -4.72
CA PRO A 52 -6.60 7.07 -5.36
C PRO A 52 -6.33 8.49 -4.87
N ILE A 53 -5.83 8.64 -3.65
CA ILE A 53 -5.42 9.92 -3.06
C ILE A 53 -4.16 10.46 -3.73
N THR A 54 -3.07 9.69 -3.84
CA THR A 54 -1.85 10.20 -4.50
C THR A 54 -2.02 10.36 -6.00
N GLU A 55 -2.80 9.51 -6.66
CA GLU A 55 -3.16 9.69 -8.08
C GLU A 55 -4.02 10.96 -8.27
N SER A 56 -4.97 11.27 -7.37
CA SER A 56 -5.77 12.50 -7.48
C SER A 56 -4.96 13.77 -7.20
N LEU A 57 -3.92 13.67 -6.37
CA LEU A 57 -3.02 14.78 -6.06
C LEU A 57 -1.90 14.95 -7.09
N ARG A 58 -1.58 13.90 -7.85
CA ARG A 58 -0.50 13.91 -8.84
C ARG A 58 -0.82 14.89 -9.97
N GLY A 59 -0.01 15.94 -10.08
CA GLY A 59 -0.13 16.93 -11.16
C GLY A 59 -1.06 18.10 -10.87
N VAL A 60 -1.70 18.17 -9.69
CA VAL A 60 -2.57 19.30 -9.30
C VAL A 60 -1.85 20.65 -9.34
N LEU A 61 -0.54 20.66 -9.11
CA LEU A 61 0.29 21.87 -9.13
C LEU A 61 0.92 22.17 -10.50
N ARG A 62 0.68 21.36 -11.54
CA ARG A 62 1.37 21.48 -12.84
C ARG A 62 1.18 22.85 -13.49
N ASP A 63 0.00 23.45 -13.35
CA ASP A 63 -0.35 24.76 -13.93
C ASP A 63 -0.44 25.86 -12.87
N SER A 64 0.05 25.60 -11.66
CA SER A 64 0.00 26.56 -10.55
C SER A 64 1.00 27.71 -10.69
N GLY A 65 1.95 27.60 -11.63
CA GLY A 65 3.06 28.54 -11.78
C GLY A 65 4.07 28.51 -10.64
N LEU A 66 3.88 27.62 -9.65
CA LEU A 66 4.77 27.45 -8.52
C LEU A 66 5.98 26.61 -8.91
N ASP A 67 7.15 27.02 -8.48
CA ASP A 67 8.39 26.28 -8.65
C ASP A 67 9.01 25.86 -7.31
N GLU A 68 10.15 25.18 -7.39
CA GLU A 68 10.89 24.75 -6.19
C GLU A 68 11.40 25.93 -5.35
N GLY A 69 11.60 27.10 -5.96
CA GLY A 69 12.01 28.33 -5.30
C GLY A 69 10.92 28.88 -4.40
N ASP A 70 9.66 28.89 -4.86
CA ASP A 70 8.51 29.26 -4.04
C ASP A 70 8.38 28.38 -2.80
N TYR A 71 8.62 27.07 -2.97
CA TYR A 71 8.61 26.12 -1.86
C TYR A 71 9.73 26.37 -0.85
N LYS A 72 10.95 26.64 -1.32
CA LYS A 72 12.10 26.96 -0.45
C LYS A 72 11.86 28.26 0.33
N LYS A 73 11.34 29.29 -0.33
CA LYS A 73 10.99 30.56 0.33
C LYS A 73 9.94 30.37 1.41
N TYR A 74 8.90 29.58 1.15
CA TYR A 74 7.91 29.21 2.17
C TYR A 74 8.54 28.50 3.38
N LEU A 75 9.46 27.55 3.15
CA LEU A 75 10.14 26.84 4.23
C LEU A 75 11.01 27.77 5.08
N GLU A 76 11.70 28.73 4.45
CA GLU A 76 12.44 29.78 5.15
C GLU A 76 11.50 30.62 6.03
N GLU A 77 10.43 31.18 5.48
CA GLU A 77 9.47 32.00 6.25
C GLU A 77 8.75 31.24 7.38
N LYS A 78 8.60 29.92 7.24
CA LYS A 78 7.94 29.07 8.24
C LYS A 78 8.85 28.72 9.42
N HIS A 79 10.15 28.60 9.17
CA HIS A 79 11.10 28.01 10.11
C HIS A 79 12.21 28.95 10.57
N LEU A 80 12.42 30.09 9.88
CA LEU A 80 13.32 31.18 10.26
C LEU A 80 12.49 32.43 10.63
#